data_AF-A0A4S4KCZ9-F1
#
_entry.id   AF-A0A4S4KCZ9-F1
#
_cell.length_a   1.000
_cell.length_b   1.000
_cell.length_c   1.000
_cell.angle_alpha   90.00
_cell.angle_beta   90.00
_cell.angle_gamma   90.00
#
_symmetry.space_group_name_H-M   'P 1'
#
loop_
_entity.id
_entity.type
_entity.pdbx_description
1 polymer ?
#
loop_
_entity_poly.entity_id
_entity_poly.type
_entity_poly.pdbx_seq_one_letter_code
_entity_poly.pdbx_strand_id
1 'polypeptide(L)'
;MIACIFILTSGSSGGGSDLGSSIGYLFIIPPLSFLLWYRPIYNGYMKEQALYYYLYFFFGGWHLLFSLYMIIGIPSTGSAGLVQTIRMFIQGHLAAAIIGTFAAVGWIVQGAGNAFFYRQIWAHRKAAGHTSIRRRPN
;
A
#
# COMPACT_ATOMS: atom_id res chain seq x y z
N MET A 1 3.82 5.78 11.23
CA MET A 1 4.47 5.83 12.56
C MET A 1 5.08 7.19 12.87
N ILE A 2 6.16 7.65 12.21
CA ILE A 2 6.83 8.93 12.56
C ILE A 2 5.83 10.11 12.56
N ALA A 3 5.05 10.27 11.49
CA ALA A 3 4.01 11.31 11.46
C ALA A 3 2.96 11.19 12.58
N CYS A 4 2.60 9.96 12.98
CA CYS A 4 1.66 9.72 14.08
C CYS A 4 2.24 10.08 15.45
N ILE A 5 3.56 9.96 15.64
CA ILE A 5 4.25 10.46 16.84
C ILE A 5 4.11 11.98 16.92
N PHE A 6 4.31 12.70 15.83
CA PHE A 6 4.16 14.16 15.80
C PHE A 6 2.71 14.61 16.02
N ILE A 7 1.73 13.85 15.50
CA ILE A 7 0.30 14.07 15.76
C ILE A 7 -0.06 13.81 17.23
N LEU A 8 0.58 12.82 17.88
CA LEU A 8 0.40 12.58 19.31
C LEU A 8 1.00 13.73 20.14
N THR A 9 2.23 14.16 19.81
CA THR A 9 2.88 15.26 20.52
C THR A 9 2.19 16.61 20.33
N SER A 10 1.38 16.78 19.28
CA SER A 10 0.58 18.00 19.07
C SER A 10 -0.69 18.05 19.93
N GLY A 11 -0.97 17.04 20.75
CA GLY A 11 -2.14 17.01 21.64
C GLY A 11 -3.46 16.68 20.93
N SER A 12 -3.42 16.14 19.72
CA SER A 12 -4.63 15.75 18.98
C SER A 12 -5.39 14.63 19.71
N SER A 13 -6.72 14.77 19.82
CA SER A 13 -7.64 13.89 20.58
C SER A 13 -7.80 12.46 20.02
N GLY A 14 -6.86 11.99 19.19
CA GLY A 14 -6.79 10.64 18.63
C GLY A 14 -5.36 10.16 18.32
N GLY A 15 -4.34 10.97 18.63
CA GLY A 15 -2.95 10.65 18.25
C GLY A 15 -2.42 9.35 18.85
N GLY A 16 -2.90 8.95 20.03
CA GLY A 16 -2.51 7.69 20.68
C GLY A 16 -3.04 6.46 19.93
N SER A 17 -4.28 6.54 19.43
CA SER A 17 -4.88 5.50 18.60
C SER A 17 -4.18 5.40 17.24
N ASP A 18 -3.85 6.54 16.63
CA ASP A 18 -3.08 6.60 15.38
C ASP A 18 -1.66 6.02 15.54
N LEU A 19 -1.01 6.24 16.68
CA LEU A 19 0.30 5.65 16.95
C LEU A 19 0.19 4.14 17.19
N GLY A 20 -0.77 3.69 18.01
CA GLY A 20 -0.94 2.27 18.33
C GLY A 20 -1.23 1.42 17.09
N SER A 21 -2.14 1.89 16.24
CA SER A 21 -2.45 1.23 14.95
C SER A 21 -1.25 1.25 13.99
N SER A 22 -0.51 2.35 13.90
CA SER A 22 0.75 2.42 13.12
C SER A 22 1.79 1.39 13.53
N ILE A 23 1.93 1.14 14.83
CA ILE A 23 2.88 0.16 15.37
C ILE A 23 2.41 -1.25 14.98
N GLY A 24 1.11 -1.55 15.12
CA GLY A 24 0.54 -2.81 14.65
C GLY A 24 0.81 -3.06 13.17
N TYR A 25 0.62 -2.04 12.33
CA TYR A 25 0.91 -2.14 10.90
C TYR A 25 2.38 -2.42 10.61
N LEU A 26 3.31 -1.84 11.39
CA LEU A 26 4.74 -2.04 11.19
C LEU A 26 5.18 -3.50 11.39
N PHE A 27 4.54 -4.24 12.30
CA PHE A 27 4.88 -5.65 12.54
C PHE A 27 4.12 -6.63 11.66
N ILE A 28 2.88 -6.31 11.28
CA ILE A 28 2.03 -7.25 10.55
C ILE A 28 2.19 -7.07 9.03
N ILE A 29 2.18 -5.83 8.55
CA ILE A 29 2.12 -5.57 7.11
C ILE A 29 3.40 -6.00 6.38
N PRO A 30 4.62 -5.74 6.85
CA PRO A 30 5.83 -6.16 6.14
C PRO A 30 5.96 -7.69 5.95
N PRO A 31 5.86 -8.56 6.98
CA PRO A 31 5.98 -9.99 6.78
C PRO A 31 4.81 -10.54 5.94
N LEU A 32 3.60 -10.03 6.15
CA LEU A 32 2.44 -10.45 5.38
C LEU A 32 2.57 -10.07 3.90
N SER A 33 3.06 -8.86 3.61
CA SER A 33 3.29 -8.38 2.24
C SER A 33 4.34 -9.23 1.52
N PHE A 34 5.43 -9.55 2.22
CA PHE A 34 6.48 -10.40 1.69
C PHE A 34 5.95 -11.80 1.34
N LEU A 35 5.16 -12.40 2.24
CA LEU A 35 4.64 -13.76 2.05
C LEU A 35 3.50 -13.84 1.03
N LEU A 36 2.59 -12.86 1.02
CA LEU A 36 1.33 -12.94 0.28
C LEU A 36 1.40 -12.44 -1.16
N TRP A 37 2.28 -11.50 -1.48
CA TRP A 37 2.36 -11.00 -2.86
C TRP A 37 3.79 -10.99 -3.40
N TYR A 38 4.81 -10.67 -2.61
CA TYR A 38 6.19 -10.68 -3.09
C TYR A 38 6.69 -12.10 -3.43
N ARG A 39 6.45 -13.08 -2.55
CA ARG A 39 6.84 -14.47 -2.79
C ARG A 39 6.04 -15.12 -3.94
N PRO A 40 4.71 -14.94 -4.05
CA PRO A 40 3.97 -15.44 -5.20
C PRO A 40 4.41 -14.82 -6.51
N ILE A 41 4.72 -13.52 -6.58
CA ILE A 41 5.19 -12.94 -7.84
C ILE A 41 6.56 -13.48 -8.26
N TYR A 42 7.49 -13.65 -7.31
CA TYR A 42 8.79 -14.28 -7.57
C TYR A 42 8.62 -15.70 -8.11
N ASN A 43 7.81 -16.52 -7.45
CA ASN A 43 7.53 -17.89 -7.90
C ASN A 43 6.78 -17.93 -9.23
N GLY A 44 5.91 -16.95 -9.48
CA GLY A 44 5.20 -16.78 -10.75
C GLY A 44 6.19 -16.59 -11.92
N TYR A 45 7.15 -15.69 -11.77
CA TYR A 45 8.18 -15.47 -12.78
C TYR A 45 9.18 -16.63 -12.89
N MET A 46 9.55 -17.28 -11.79
CA MET A 46 10.54 -18.36 -11.81
C MET A 46 9.99 -19.67 -12.37
N LYS A 47 8.72 -19.99 -12.10
CA LYS A 47 8.09 -21.28 -12.47
C LYS A 47 7.10 -21.16 -13.63
N GLU A 48 6.85 -19.95 -14.14
CA GLU A 48 5.84 -19.63 -15.17
C GLU A 48 4.44 -20.22 -14.90
N GLN A 49 4.10 -20.46 -13.64
CA GLN A 49 2.83 -21.07 -13.25
C GLN A 49 1.75 -20.01 -13.02
N ALA A 50 0.65 -20.11 -13.77
CA ALA A 50 -0.48 -19.18 -13.70
C ALA A 50 -1.10 -19.05 -12.29
N LEU A 51 -1.07 -20.11 -11.48
CA LEU A 51 -1.61 -20.12 -10.11
C LEU A 51 -0.95 -19.04 -9.22
N TYR A 52 0.36 -18.87 -9.30
CA TYR A 52 1.07 -17.88 -8.48
C TYR A 52 0.74 -16.45 -8.89
N TYR A 53 0.49 -16.20 -10.18
CA TYR A 53 -0.01 -14.90 -10.65
C TYR A 53 -1.41 -14.60 -10.12
N TYR A 54 -2.32 -15.59 -10.06
CA TYR A 54 -3.65 -15.39 -9.47
C TYR A 54 -3.58 -15.06 -7.97
N LEU A 55 -2.72 -15.76 -7.21
CA LEU A 55 -2.49 -15.45 -5.80
C LEU A 55 -1.96 -14.03 -5.61
N TYR A 56 -1.00 -13.62 -6.46
CA TYR A 56 -0.52 -12.24 -6.48
C TYR A 56 -1.65 -11.23 -6.75
N PHE A 57 -2.50 -11.45 -7.76
CA PHE A 57 -3.58 -10.50 -8.08
C PHE A 57 -4.63 -10.40 -6.98
N PHE A 58 -4.93 -11.50 -6.29
CA PHE A 58 -5.87 -11.51 -5.18
C PHE A 58 -5.31 -10.77 -3.96
N PHE A 59 -4.18 -11.20 -3.42
CA PHE A 59 -3.61 -10.59 -2.21
C PHE A 59 -2.97 -9.22 -2.46
N GLY A 60 -2.28 -9.06 -3.60
CA GLY A 60 -1.75 -7.77 -4.04
C GLY A 60 -2.87 -6.77 -4.33
N GLY A 61 -4.04 -7.22 -4.79
CA GLY A 61 -5.22 -6.37 -4.95
C GLY A 61 -5.76 -5.84 -3.62
N TRP A 62 -5.86 -6.70 -2.60
CA TRP A 62 -6.20 -6.27 -1.23
C TRP A 62 -5.17 -5.31 -0.64
N HIS A 63 -3.89 -5.55 -0.91
CA HIS A 63 -2.84 -4.66 -0.47
C HIS A 63 -2.91 -3.30 -1.18
N LEU A 64 -3.32 -3.25 -2.45
CA LEU A 64 -3.57 -2.01 -3.18
C LEU A 64 -4.76 -1.22 -2.59
N LEU A 65 -5.84 -1.91 -2.23
CA LEU A 65 -6.98 -1.30 -1.52
C LEU A 65 -6.55 -0.73 -0.16
N PHE A 66 -5.69 -1.46 0.57
CA PHE A 66 -5.09 -0.96 1.80
C PHE A 66 -4.23 0.29 1.56
N SER A 67 -3.42 0.33 0.49
CA SER A 67 -2.67 1.54 0.13
C SER A 67 -3.60 2.74 -0.14
N LEU A 68 -4.73 2.54 -0.83
CA LEU A 68 -5.73 3.61 -1.05
C LEU A 68 -6.34 4.09 0.27
N TYR A 69 -6.66 3.17 1.17
CA TYR A 69 -7.13 3.49 2.51
C TYR A 69 -6.11 4.34 3.30
N MET A 70 -4.83 3.98 3.25
CA MET A 70 -3.75 4.73 3.92
C MET A 70 -3.53 6.13 3.31
N ILE A 71 -3.73 6.29 2.00
CA ILE A 71 -3.68 7.60 1.31
C ILE A 71 -4.80 8.50 1.80
N ILE A 72 -6.04 7.99 1.87
CA ILE A 72 -7.20 8.76 2.35
C ILE A 72 -6.95 9.25 3.78
N GLY A 73 -6.42 8.39 4.65
CA GLY A 73 -5.94 8.84 5.95
C GLY A 73 -7.05 9.04 6.97
N ILE A 74 -7.94 8.05 7.16
CA ILE A 74 -9.03 8.15 8.14
C ILE A 74 -8.42 8.46 9.53
N PRO A 75 -8.97 9.45 10.27
CA PRO A 75 -8.42 9.81 11.57
C PRO A 75 -8.61 8.70 12.60
N SER A 76 -7.67 8.57 13.54
CA SER A 76 -7.68 7.55 14.60
C SER A 76 -7.54 6.11 14.10
N THR A 77 -7.02 5.90 12.89
CA THR A 77 -6.79 4.57 12.33
C THR A 77 -5.33 4.31 11.97
N GLY A 78 -4.43 5.24 12.29
CA GLY A 78 -2.98 5.08 12.11
C GLY A 78 -2.46 5.44 10.74
N SER A 79 -3.34 5.99 9.91
CA SER A 79 -2.98 6.58 8.65
C SER A 79 -2.79 8.08 8.81
N ALA A 80 -1.53 8.53 8.86
CA ALA A 80 -1.18 9.95 8.68
C ALA A 80 -1.27 10.33 7.18
N GLY A 81 -2.44 10.08 6.58
CA GLY A 81 -2.72 10.37 5.17
C GLY A 81 -3.25 11.78 4.96
N LEU A 82 -3.95 12.00 3.85
CA LEU A 82 -4.39 13.33 3.40
C LEU A 82 -5.35 14.00 4.40
N VAL A 83 -6.39 13.30 4.84
CA VAL A 83 -7.39 13.87 5.76
C VAL A 83 -6.75 14.31 7.07
N GLN A 84 -5.92 13.45 7.67
CA GLN A 84 -5.24 13.79 8.92
C GLN A 84 -4.25 14.95 8.77
N THR A 85 -3.54 15.03 7.64
CA THR A 85 -2.64 16.14 7.32
C THR A 85 -3.39 17.46 7.23
N ILE A 86 -4.52 17.49 6.53
CA ILE A 86 -5.38 18.68 6.40
C ILE A 86 -5.88 19.14 7.78
N ARG A 87 -6.26 18.21 8.66
CA ARG A 87 -6.69 18.56 10.03
C ARG A 87 -5.58 19.24 10.83
N MET A 88 -4.33 18.78 10.72
CA MET A 88 -3.19 19.40 11.41
C MET A 88 -2.93 20.83 10.90
N PHE A 89 -3.14 21.10 9.61
CA PHE A 89 -3.06 22.46 9.06
C PHE A 89 -4.16 23.37 9.63
N ILE A 90 -5.40 22.89 9.70
CA ILE A 90 -6.54 23.67 10.24
C ILE A 90 -6.34 23.99 11.72
N GLN A 91 -5.78 23.05 12.49
CA GLN A 91 -5.54 23.21 13.93
C GLN A 91 -4.29 24.06 14.26
N GLY A 92 -3.55 24.54 13.26
CA GLY A 92 -2.37 25.40 13.46
C GLY A 92 -1.10 24.65 13.89
N HIS A 93 -1.09 23.33 13.83
CA HIS A 93 0.09 22.52 14.20
C HIS A 93 1.04 22.33 13.00
N LEU A 94 1.76 23.40 12.64
CA LEU A 94 2.60 23.45 11.44
C LEU A 94 3.63 22.30 11.34
N ALA A 95 4.31 21.96 12.44
CA ALA A 95 5.30 20.88 12.44
C ALA A 95 4.68 19.51 12.11
N ALA A 96 3.54 19.19 12.73
CA ALA A 96 2.82 17.93 12.46
C ALA A 96 2.24 17.92 11.03
N ALA A 97 1.79 19.07 10.53
CA ALA A 97 1.25 19.22 9.19
C ALA A 97 2.30 19.04 8.08
N ILE A 98 3.51 19.59 8.26
CA ILE A 98 4.63 19.40 7.33
C ILE A 98 5.03 17.92 7.26
N ILE A 99 5.23 17.29 8.42
CA ILE A 99 5.59 15.87 8.49
C ILE A 99 4.45 14.99 7.95
N GLY A 100 3.19 15.33 8.22
CA GLY A 100 2.02 14.68 7.65
C GLY A 100 2.01 14.76 6.12
N THR A 101 2.40 15.90 5.54
CA THR A 101 2.49 16.08 4.09
C THR A 101 3.52 15.13 3.47
N PHE A 102 4.72 15.02 4.06
CA PHE A 102 5.72 14.05 3.60
C PHE A 102 5.20 12.61 3.69
N ALA A 103 4.49 12.27 4.77
CA ALA A 103 3.87 10.96 4.92
C ALA A 103 2.80 10.69 3.85
N ALA A 104 1.91 11.66 3.59
CA ALA A 104 0.87 11.56 2.58
C ALA A 104 1.45 11.39 1.16
N VAL A 105 2.50 12.14 0.83
CA VAL A 105 3.23 11.96 -0.44
C VAL A 105 3.83 10.57 -0.52
N GLY A 106 4.44 10.07 0.55
CA GLY A 106 4.98 8.72 0.63
C GLY A 106 3.91 7.65 0.36
N TRP A 107 2.72 7.79 0.95
CA TRP A 107 1.60 6.88 0.69
C TRP A 107 1.12 6.92 -0.76
N ILE A 108 1.04 8.12 -1.36
CA ILE A 108 0.64 8.27 -2.76
C ILE A 108 1.66 7.60 -3.69
N VAL A 109 2.96 7.84 -3.47
CA VAL A 109 4.03 7.24 -4.28
C VAL A 109 4.02 5.72 -4.15
N GLN A 110 3.88 5.19 -2.93
CA GLN A 110 3.78 3.75 -2.69
C GLN A 110 2.54 3.15 -3.39
N GLY A 111 1.37 3.76 -3.23
CA GLY A 111 0.14 3.29 -3.85
C GLY A 111 0.18 3.33 -5.38
N ALA A 112 0.73 4.41 -5.95
CA ALA A 112 0.93 4.54 -7.39
C ALA A 112 1.93 3.51 -7.93
N GLY A 113 3.03 3.28 -7.21
CA GLY A 113 4.01 2.24 -7.56
C GLY A 113 3.38 0.84 -7.56
N ASN A 114 2.63 0.49 -6.52
CA ASN A 114 1.90 -0.78 -6.46
C ASN A 114 0.88 -0.92 -7.61
N ALA A 115 0.12 0.13 -7.91
CA ALA A 115 -0.83 0.13 -9.02
C ALA A 115 -0.13 -0.07 -10.37
N PHE A 116 1.03 0.57 -10.56
CA PHE A 116 1.84 0.43 -11.76
C PHE A 116 2.34 -1.00 -11.94
N PHE A 117 2.94 -1.60 -10.90
CA PHE A 117 3.38 -3.00 -10.95
C PHE A 117 2.23 -3.96 -11.19
N TYR A 118 1.09 -3.75 -10.53
CA TYR A 118 -0.12 -4.55 -10.73
C TYR A 118 -0.57 -4.51 -12.20
N ARG A 119 -0.59 -3.33 -12.82
CA ARG A 119 -0.93 -3.15 -14.24
C ARG A 119 0.10 -3.80 -15.16
N GLN A 120 1.40 -3.68 -14.86
CA GLN A 120 2.47 -4.27 -15.66
C GLN A 120 2.38 -5.80 -15.68
N ILE A 121 2.18 -6.42 -14.51
CA ILE A 121 2.05 -7.89 -14.39
C ILE A 121 0.77 -8.37 -15.08
N TRP A 122 -0.32 -7.61 -14.98
CA TRP A 122 -1.55 -7.87 -15.72
C TRP A 122 -1.33 -7.86 -17.23
N ALA A 123 -0.64 -6.84 -17.75
CA ALA A 123 -0.33 -6.73 -19.17
C ALA A 123 0.57 -7.86 -19.66
N HIS A 124 1.61 -8.22 -18.89
CA HIS A 124 2.51 -9.33 -19.18
C HIS A 124 1.76 -10.65 -19.30
N ARG A 125 0.84 -10.93 -18.35
CA ARG A 125 0.01 -12.13 -18.40
C ARG A 125 -0.95 -12.15 -19.58
N LYS A 126 -1.59 -11.02 -19.91
CA LYS A 126 -2.45 -10.94 -21.12
C LYS A 126 -1.65 -11.30 -22.37
N ALA A 127 -0.45 -10.74 -22.53
CA ALA A 127 0.42 -11.03 -23.67
C ALA A 127 0.81 -12.53 -23.76
N ALA A 128 1.15 -13.16 -22.63
CA ALA A 128 1.47 -14.59 -22.55
C ALA A 128 0.26 -15.51 -22.82
N GLY A 129 -0.97 -15.04 -22.58
CA GLY A 129 -2.19 -15.77 -22.93
C GLY A 129 -2.48 -15.85 -24.43
N HIS A 130 -1.97 -14.91 -25.23
CA HIS A 130 -2.18 -14.88 -26.68
C HIS A 130 -1.20 -15.77 -27.46
N THR A 131 -0.07 -16.19 -26.87
CA THR A 131 0.93 -17.03 -27.53
C THR A 131 0.59 -18.53 -27.54
N SER A 132 -0.26 -19.02 -26.63
CA SER A 132 -0.64 -20.45 -26.56
C SER A 132 -1.65 -20.88 -27.63
N ILE A 133 -2.39 -19.94 -28.24
CA ILE A 133 -3.41 -20.24 -29.26
C ILE A 133 -2.81 -20.36 -30.67
N ARG A 134 -1.57 -19.90 -30.90
CA ARG A 134 -0.97 -19.84 -32.25
C ARG A 134 -0.03 -20.99 -32.62
N ARG A 135 0.08 -22.04 -31.80
CA ARG A 135 0.89 -23.23 -32.13
C ARG A 135 0.03 -24.50 -32.21
N ARG A 136 -0.80 -24.58 -33.25
CA ARG A 136 -1.17 -25.85 -33.89
C ARG A 136 -1.03 -25.67 -35.41
N PRO A 137 0.16 -25.91 -35.98
CA PRO A 137 0.25 -26.27 -37.39
C PRO A 137 -0.21 -27.73 -37.54
N ASN A 138 -1.18 -27.93 -38.43
CA ASN A 138 -1.48 -29.23 -39.04
C ASN A 138 -0.29 -29.74 -39.83
#